data_AF-U2YVZ0-F1
#
_entry.id   AF-U2YVZ0-F1
#
_cell.length_a   1.000
_cell.length_b   1.000
_cell.length_c   1.000
_cell.angle_alpha   90.00
_cell.angle_beta   90.00
_cell.angle_gamma   90.00
#
_symmetry.space_group_name_H-M   'P 1'
#
loop_
_entity.id
_entity.type
_entity.pdbx_description
1 polymer ?
#
loop_
_entity_poly.entity_id
_entity_poly.type
_entity_poly.pdbx_seq_one_letter_code
_entity_poly.pdbx_strand_id
1 'polypeptide(L)'
;MVPSSTPPSDEAREIFTDLGYEVTGDAGNSFRAAREWKEIDVLAVTDDVRTEGDDRMRCFVTWNDHVDRLERALVAEDHGEEWAVIGVAENGDYEVARAPPTA
;
A
#
# COMPACT_ATOMS: atom_id res chain seq x y z
N MET A 1 -21.75 -2.90 -11.41
CA MET A 1 -21.91 -1.91 -10.33
C MET A 1 -22.06 -2.66 -9.01
N VAL A 2 -20.96 -2.76 -8.29
CA VAL A 2 -20.89 -3.02 -6.84
C VAL A 2 -19.91 -1.98 -6.33
N PRO A 3 -20.16 -1.26 -5.22
CA PRO A 3 -19.07 -0.56 -4.57
C PRO A 3 -18.09 -1.66 -4.14
N SER A 4 -16.85 -1.58 -4.59
CA SER A 4 -15.77 -2.47 -4.18
C SER A 4 -15.49 -2.25 -2.68
N SER A 5 -16.33 -2.87 -1.84
CA SER A 5 -16.09 -3.02 -0.41
C SER A 5 -14.89 -3.94 -0.14
N THR A 6 -14.32 -4.53 -1.20
CA THR A 6 -13.08 -5.30 -1.16
C THR A 6 -11.89 -4.34 -1.30
N PRO A 7 -10.86 -4.46 -0.46
CA PRO A 7 -9.60 -3.75 -0.63
C PRO A 7 -8.95 -4.05 -2.00
N PRO A 8 -8.17 -3.11 -2.58
CA PRO A 8 -7.45 -3.31 -3.83
C PRO A 8 -6.19 -4.19 -3.65
N SER A 9 -6.30 -5.29 -2.89
CA SER A 9 -5.18 -6.20 -2.62
C SER A 9 -4.74 -6.98 -3.85
N ASP A 10 -5.69 -7.35 -4.70
CA ASP A 10 -5.45 -8.18 -5.89
C ASP A 10 -4.71 -7.35 -6.96
N GLU A 11 -5.27 -6.18 -7.33
CA GLU A 11 -4.61 -5.22 -8.21
C GLU A 11 -3.22 -4.81 -7.69
N ALA A 12 -3.08 -4.53 -6.39
CA ALA A 12 -1.78 -4.23 -5.80
C ALA A 12 -0.78 -5.36 -6.03
N ARG A 13 -1.19 -6.61 -5.78
CA ARG A 13 -0.34 -7.78 -5.98
C ARG A 13 0.06 -7.93 -7.44
N GLU A 14 -0.84 -7.68 -8.39
CA GLU A 14 -0.51 -7.70 -9.81
C GLU A 14 0.57 -6.66 -10.15
N ILE A 15 0.43 -5.43 -9.65
CA ILE A 15 1.41 -4.36 -9.87
C ILE A 15 2.78 -4.74 -9.30
N PHE A 16 2.86 -5.22 -8.06
CA PHE A 16 4.13 -5.61 -7.46
C PHE A 16 4.74 -6.82 -8.17
N THR A 17 3.93 -7.77 -8.61
CA THR A 17 4.37 -8.92 -9.41
C THR A 17 4.92 -8.48 -10.76
N ASP A 18 4.25 -7.55 -11.45
CA ASP A 18 4.69 -6.97 -12.72
C ASP A 18 6.00 -6.17 -12.58
N LEU A 19 6.15 -5.45 -11.47
CA LEU A 19 7.38 -4.75 -11.09
C LEU A 19 8.54 -5.71 -10.71
N GLY A 20 8.29 -7.02 -10.66
CA GLY A 20 9.29 -8.05 -10.34
C GLY A 20 9.61 -8.18 -8.85
N TYR A 21 8.67 -7.82 -7.98
CA TYR A 21 8.75 -8.13 -6.55
C TYR A 21 8.18 -9.53 -6.28
N GLU A 22 8.79 -10.23 -5.34
CA GLU A 22 8.27 -11.48 -4.81
C GLU A 22 7.21 -11.17 -3.75
N VAL A 23 5.94 -11.36 -4.11
CA VAL A 23 4.81 -11.17 -3.20
C VAL A 23 4.64 -12.42 -2.33
N THR A 24 4.91 -12.29 -1.03
CA THR A 24 4.77 -13.33 -0.01
C THR A 24 3.71 -12.94 1.02
N GLY A 25 2.78 -13.84 1.30
CA GLY A 25 1.64 -13.58 2.18
C GLY A 25 0.33 -13.78 1.44
N ASP A 26 -0.49 -14.69 1.95
CA ASP A 26 -1.80 -15.05 1.41
C ASP A 26 -2.81 -14.87 2.54
N ALA A 27 -3.20 -13.62 2.81
CA ALA A 27 -4.16 -13.31 3.88
C ALA A 27 -4.84 -11.94 3.71
N GLY A 28 -5.63 -11.78 2.64
CA GLY A 28 -6.65 -10.73 2.55
C GLY A 28 -6.13 -9.33 2.26
N ASN A 29 -5.94 -8.51 3.30
CA ASN A 29 -5.67 -7.07 3.20
C ASN A 29 -4.19 -6.71 3.33
N SER A 30 -3.29 -7.65 3.60
CA SER A 30 -1.85 -7.39 3.69
C SER A 30 -1.05 -8.46 2.97
N PHE A 31 0.05 -8.04 2.36
CA PHE A 31 1.04 -8.92 1.75
C PHE A 31 2.42 -8.28 1.81
N ARG A 32 3.47 -9.08 1.71
CA ARG A 32 4.84 -8.59 1.73
C ARG A 32 5.41 -8.65 0.32
N ALA A 33 6.03 -7.58 -0.14
CA ALA A 33 6.71 -7.52 -1.42
C ALA A 33 8.22 -7.45 -1.17
N ALA A 34 8.93 -8.56 -1.40
CA ALA A 34 10.37 -8.64 -1.24
C ALA A 34 11.06 -8.48 -2.59
N ARG A 35 12.12 -7.66 -2.63
CA ARG A 35 13.04 -7.60 -3.77
C ARG A 35 14.47 -7.60 -3.26
N GLU A 36 15.37 -8.02 -4.13
CA GLU A 36 16.81 -8.13 -3.88
C GLU A 36 17.45 -6.89 -3.22
N TRP A 37 16.88 -5.70 -3.39
CA TRP A 37 17.37 -4.46 -2.80
C TRP A 37 16.57 -3.92 -1.61
N LYS A 38 15.30 -4.33 -1.43
CA LYS A 38 14.46 -3.87 -0.31
C LYS A 38 13.25 -4.78 -0.14
N GLU A 39 12.84 -4.94 1.10
CA GLU A 39 11.62 -5.65 1.44
C GLU A 39 10.59 -4.65 1.98
N ILE A 40 9.39 -4.70 1.40
CA ILE A 40 8.32 -3.73 1.63
C ILE A 40 7.12 -4.48 2.18
N ASP A 41 6.54 -3.98 3.25
CA ASP A 41 5.29 -4.52 3.79
C ASP A 41 4.13 -3.76 3.15
N VAL A 42 3.29 -4.45 2.38
CA VAL A 42 2.19 -3.86 1.62
C VAL A 42 0.87 -4.12 2.32
N LEU A 43 0.14 -3.05 2.64
CA LEU A 43 -1.13 -3.14 3.35
C LEU A 43 -2.22 -2.46 2.52
N ALA A 44 -3.12 -3.27 1.97
CA ALA A 44 -4.32 -2.83 1.28
C ALA A 44 -5.43 -2.49 2.29
N VAL A 45 -5.74 -1.21 2.46
CA VAL A 45 -6.76 -0.71 3.41
C VAL A 45 -7.80 0.17 2.74
N THR A 46 -8.99 0.23 3.33
CA THR A 46 -10.08 1.11 2.90
C THR A 46 -10.37 2.27 3.88
N ASP A 47 -10.17 2.10 5.19
CA ASP A 47 -10.50 3.17 6.17
C ASP A 47 -9.43 3.39 7.26
N ASP A 48 -8.76 2.35 7.78
CA ASP A 48 -7.82 2.52 8.89
C ASP A 48 -6.68 1.50 8.88
N VAL A 49 -5.51 1.98 9.31
CA VAL A 49 -4.28 1.23 9.46
C VAL A 49 -3.91 1.22 10.94
N ARG A 50 -3.67 0.04 11.52
CA ARG A 50 -2.85 -0.10 12.73
C ARG A 50 -1.64 -0.93 12.37
N THR A 51 -0.46 -0.32 12.44
CA THR A 51 0.81 -1.04 12.23
C THR A 51 1.53 -1.15 13.56
N GLU A 52 1.88 -2.37 13.95
CA GLU A 52 2.91 -2.57 14.97
C GLU A 52 4.27 -2.37 14.29
N GLY A 53 5.02 -1.39 14.80
CA GLY A 53 6.22 -0.83 14.17
C GLY A 53 7.36 -1.82 14.03
N ASP A 54 8.05 -1.71 12.90
CA ASP A 54 9.14 -2.58 12.45
C ASP A 54 9.94 -1.70 11.47
N ASP A 55 11.28 -1.68 11.52
CA ASP A 55 12.18 -0.81 10.72
C ASP A 55 12.11 -1.01 9.17
N ARG A 56 11.02 -1.56 8.65
CA ARG A 56 10.80 -1.90 7.25
C ARG A 56 9.94 -0.85 6.57
N MET A 57 10.24 -0.56 5.30
CA MET A 57 9.44 0.37 4.49
C MET A 57 8.03 -0.19 4.29
N ARG A 58 7.03 0.66 4.53
CA ARG A 58 5.63 0.25 4.53
C ARG A 58 4.88 0.92 3.38
N CYS A 59 4.19 0.14 2.56
CA CYS A 59 3.43 0.65 1.42
C CYS A 59 1.94 0.40 1.66
N PHE A 60 1.16 1.47 1.73
CA PHE A 60 -0.28 1.39 1.90
C PHE A 60 -0.95 1.51 0.55
N VAL A 61 -1.79 0.54 0.22
CA VAL A 61 -2.55 0.56 -1.02
C VAL A 61 -4.02 0.80 -0.70
N THR A 62 -4.63 1.75 -1.38
CA THR A 62 -6.04 2.09 -1.18
C THR A 62 -6.65 2.52 -2.50
N TRP A 63 -7.97 2.73 -2.54
CA TRP A 63 -8.63 3.29 -3.73
C TRP A 63 -8.20 4.74 -3.93
N ASN A 64 -8.04 5.20 -5.16
CA ASN A 64 -7.63 6.58 -5.45
C ASN A 64 -8.50 7.62 -4.69
N ASP A 65 -9.80 7.37 -4.56
CA ASP A 65 -10.74 8.20 -3.79
C ASP A 65 -10.39 8.33 -2.29
N HIS A 66 -9.75 7.30 -1.72
CA HIS A 66 -9.40 7.21 -0.30
C HIS A 66 -7.96 7.63 0.01
N VAL A 67 -7.13 7.80 -1.01
CA VAL A 67 -5.71 8.16 -0.88
C VAL A 67 -5.51 9.43 -0.08
N ASP A 68 -6.20 10.53 -0.41
CA ASP A 68 -6.00 11.83 0.25
C ASP A 68 -6.33 11.75 1.74
N ARG A 69 -7.37 10.98 2.10
CA ARG A 69 -7.78 10.76 3.48
C ARG A 69 -6.74 9.93 4.24
N LEU A 70 -6.25 8.85 3.63
CA LEU A 70 -5.25 7.97 4.23
C LEU A 70 -3.91 8.68 4.41
N GLU A 71 -3.45 9.42 3.39
CA GLU A 71 -2.23 10.19 3.49
C GLU A 71 -2.30 11.21 4.63
N ARG A 72 -3.40 11.96 4.74
CA ARG A 72 -3.59 12.90 5.84
C ARG A 72 -3.58 12.23 7.20
N ALA A 73 -4.18 11.05 7.33
CA ALA A 73 -4.16 10.29 8.57
C ALA A 73 -2.74 9.85 8.94
N LEU A 74 -1.97 9.31 7.98
CA LEU A 74 -0.59 8.87 8.19
C LEU A 74 0.37 10.03 8.53
N VAL A 75 0.18 11.19 7.90
CA VAL A 75 0.91 12.42 8.23
C VAL A 75 0.55 12.92 9.62
N ALA A 76 -0.72 12.81 10.02
CA ALA A 76 -1.17 13.24 11.33
C ALA A 76 -0.68 12.32 12.47
N GLU A 77 -0.53 11.03 12.20
CA GLU A 77 -0.01 10.02 13.15
C GLU A 77 1.52 10.11 13.36
N ASP A 78 2.26 10.87 12.53
CA ASP A 78 3.71 11.03 12.58
C ASP A 78 4.45 9.68 12.71
N HIS A 79 4.19 8.77 11.77
CA HIS A 79 4.95 7.53 11.69
C HIS A 79 6.40 7.86 11.33
N GLY A 80 7.31 7.83 12.31
CA GLY A 80 8.76 8.04 12.15
C GLY A 80 9.49 6.96 11.31
N GLU A 81 8.75 6.12 10.59
CA GLU A 81 9.20 5.05 9.70
C GLU A 81 8.99 5.46 8.23
N GLU A 82 9.72 4.87 7.28
CA GLU A 82 9.52 5.14 5.85
C GLU A 82 8.19 4.53 5.35
N TRP A 83 7.29 5.36 4.81
CA TRP A 83 6.03 4.89 4.23
C TRP A 83 5.71 5.47 2.85
N ALA A 84 4.92 4.71 2.08
CA ALA A 84 4.41 5.05 0.76
C ALA A 84 2.89 4.84 0.70
N VAL A 85 2.18 5.62 -0.10
CA VAL A 85 0.74 5.42 -0.39
C VAL A 85 0.54 5.28 -1.89
N ILE A 86 -0.16 4.22 -2.30
CA ILE A 86 -0.54 3.94 -3.69
C ILE A 86 -2.07 3.93 -3.78
N GLY A 87 -2.60 4.75 -4.67
CA GLY A 87 -4.00 4.75 -5.07
C GLY A 87 -4.23 3.85 -6.26
N VAL A 88 -5.12 2.87 -6.15
CA VAL A 88 -5.56 2.05 -7.27
C VAL A 88 -6.92 2.56 -7.74
N ALA A 89 -7.10 2.65 -9.05
CA ALA A 89 -8.36 2.94 -9.70
C ALA A 89 -9.08 1.64 -10.06
N GLU A 90 -10.41 1.68 -10.13
CA GLU A 90 -11.25 0.54 -10.53
C GLU A 90 -10.93 -0.01 -11.94
N ASN A 91 -10.17 0.75 -12.74
CA ASN A 91 -9.71 0.37 -14.06
C ASN A 91 -8.41 -0.45 -14.05
N GLY A 92 -7.82 -0.72 -12.88
CA GLY A 92 -6.50 -1.36 -12.74
C GLY A 92 -5.31 -0.40 -12.90
N ASP A 93 -5.57 0.88 -13.14
CA ASP A 93 -4.56 1.93 -13.07
C ASP A 93 -4.14 2.16 -11.62
N TYR A 94 -2.87 2.53 -11.40
CA TYR A 94 -2.36 2.90 -10.10
C TYR A 94 -1.60 4.23 -10.14
N GLU A 95 -1.71 4.97 -9.05
CA GLU A 95 -1.06 6.26 -8.85
C GLU A 95 -0.29 6.24 -7.53
N VAL A 96 0.99 6.57 -7.59
CA VAL A 96 1.80 6.74 -6.38
C VAL A 96 1.53 8.13 -5.83
N ALA A 97 0.60 8.21 -4.88
CA ALA A 97 0.24 9.46 -4.24
C ALA A 97 1.37 9.98 -3.35
N ARG A 98 2.07 9.05 -2.67
CA ARG A 98 3.20 9.37 -1.84
C ARG A 98 4.29 8.34 -1.94
N ALA A 99 5.49 8.77 -2.34
CA ALA A 99 6.71 8.00 -2.21
C ALA A 99 7.51 8.51 -1.00
N PRO A 100 8.25 7.65 -0.27
CA PRO A 100 9.17 8.11 0.76
C PRO A 100 10.21 9.04 0.12
N PRO A 101 10.60 10.13 0.80
CA PRO A 101 11.65 11.00 0.30
C PRO A 101 12.92 10.17 0.15
N THR A 102 13.41 10.04 -1.09
CA THR A 102 14.70 9.41 -1.36
C THR A 102 15.78 10.34 -0.82
N ALA A 103 16.31 10.03 0.36
CA ALA A 103 17.39 10.77 1.00
C ALA A 103 18.74 10.54 0.31
#